data_AF-V2U9R1-F1
#
_entry.id   AF-V2U9R1-F1
#
_cell.length_a   1.000
_cell.length_b   1.000
_cell.length_c   1.000
_cell.angle_alpha   90.00
_cell.angle_beta   90.00
_cell.angle_gamma   90.00
#
_symmetry.space_group_name_H-M   'P 1'
#
loop_
_entity.id
_entity.type
_entity.pdbx_description
1 polymer ?
#
loop_
_entity_poly.entity_id
_entity_poly.type
_entity_poly.pdbx_seq_one_letter_code
_entity_poly.pdbx_strand_id
1 'polypeptide(L)'
;MLKPLALSLAVAASFSFISAHAVAEDFKILKQLESKPVLLKSGEYKGNYYVPSTLNTITWGYLPNKDAKPVLTIPSGSTITFDTVSHEGLLEDQGRDAEKYFTSKGVKPEHILNRTGFVGDFLFKLGHLT
;
A
#
# COMPACT_ATOMS: atom_id res chain seq x y z
N MET A 1 -70.10 30.73 6.15
CA MET A 1 -69.38 30.13 5.01
C MET A 1 -67.92 30.51 5.10
N LEU A 2 -67.06 29.59 5.54
CA LEU A 2 -65.66 29.30 5.14
C LEU A 2 -65.00 28.55 6.30
N LYS A 3 -64.58 27.31 6.07
CA LYS A 3 -63.85 26.45 7.02
C LYS A 3 -62.35 26.77 6.95
N PRO A 4 -61.58 26.71 8.05
CA PRO A 4 -60.13 26.74 7.98
C PRO A 4 -59.66 25.35 7.52
N LEU A 5 -59.32 25.22 6.24
CA LEU A 5 -58.86 23.96 5.67
C LEU A 5 -57.37 23.79 5.99
N ALA A 6 -57.11 22.77 6.80
CA ALA A 6 -55.84 22.14 7.14
C ALA A 6 -54.62 22.57 6.31
N LEU A 7 -53.70 23.21 7.03
CA LEU A 7 -52.30 23.39 6.71
C LEU A 7 -51.64 21.99 6.59
N SER A 8 -51.57 21.43 5.39
CA SER A 8 -50.69 20.30 5.11
C SER A 8 -50.42 20.24 3.61
N LEU A 9 -49.36 20.94 3.18
CA LEU A 9 -48.74 20.66 1.90
C LEU A 9 -47.28 20.34 2.17
N ALA A 10 -46.98 19.06 1.95
CA ALA A 10 -45.72 18.40 2.23
C ALA A 10 -44.51 19.22 1.78
N VAL A 11 -43.68 19.61 2.75
CA VAL A 11 -42.27 19.89 2.48
C VAL A 11 -41.62 18.54 2.24
N ALA A 12 -41.74 18.04 1.00
CA ALA A 12 -40.84 17.02 0.49
C ALA A 12 -39.47 17.69 0.36
N ALA A 13 -38.74 17.77 1.48
CA ALA A 13 -37.33 18.09 1.48
C ALA A 13 -36.65 16.97 0.68
N SER A 14 -36.43 17.24 -0.60
CA SER A 14 -35.48 16.53 -1.44
C SER A 14 -34.11 16.69 -0.76
N PHE A 15 -33.83 15.80 0.19
CA PHE A 15 -32.48 15.45 0.57
C PHE A 15 -31.83 14.87 -0.68
N SER A 16 -31.30 15.75 -1.54
CA SER A 16 -30.28 15.38 -2.49
C SER A 16 -29.12 14.84 -1.66
N PHE A 17 -29.09 13.53 -1.46
CA PHE A 17 -27.88 12.83 -1.08
C PHE A 17 -26.88 13.09 -2.21
N ILE A 18 -26.12 14.17 -2.08
CA ILE A 18 -24.89 14.35 -2.85
C ILE A 18 -23.95 13.28 -2.26
N SER A 19 -24.06 12.05 -2.79
CA SER A 19 -23.03 11.06 -2.62
C SER A 19 -21.79 11.63 -3.31
N ALA A 20 -20.93 12.28 -2.52
CA ALA A 20 -19.58 12.56 -2.93
C ALA A 20 -18.91 11.21 -3.21
N HIS A 21 -19.00 10.76 -4.46
CA HIS A 21 -18.21 9.66 -4.94
C HIS A 21 -16.79 10.18 -4.95
N ALA A 22 -16.03 9.87 -3.90
CA ALA A 22 -14.60 10.03 -3.93
C ALA A 22 -14.08 9.10 -5.04
N VAL A 23 -13.76 9.67 -6.20
CA VAL A 23 -13.05 8.96 -7.25
C VAL A 23 -11.61 8.92 -6.79
N ALA A 24 -11.14 7.76 -6.36
CA ALA A 24 -9.72 7.56 -6.12
C ALA A 24 -9.00 7.80 -7.45
N GLU A 25 -7.96 8.63 -7.45
CA GLU A 25 -7.08 8.74 -8.62
C GLU A 25 -6.48 7.36 -8.94
N ASP A 26 -6.28 7.09 -10.22
CA ASP A 26 -5.59 5.87 -10.65
C ASP A 26 -4.17 5.88 -10.07
N PHE A 27 -3.92 4.99 -9.12
CA PHE A 27 -2.60 4.80 -8.56
C PHE A 27 -1.99 3.49 -9.06
N LYS A 28 -0.72 3.54 -9.45
CA LYS A 28 0.02 2.35 -9.86
C LYS A 28 0.36 1.52 -8.63
N ILE A 29 -0.28 0.37 -8.48
CA ILE A 29 0.15 -0.62 -7.49
C ILE A 29 1.55 -1.11 -7.87
N LEU A 30 2.51 -0.84 -7.00
CA LEU A 30 3.88 -1.30 -7.16
C LEU A 30 3.95 -2.78 -6.77
N LYS A 31 4.49 -3.60 -7.66
CA LYS A 31 4.83 -4.99 -7.39
C LYS A 31 6.33 -5.11 -7.23
N GLN A 32 6.76 -6.10 -6.45
CA GLN A 32 8.16 -6.52 -6.41
C GLN A 32 8.67 -6.72 -7.84
N LEU A 33 9.86 -6.23 -8.12
CA LEU A 33 10.44 -6.30 -9.45
C LEU A 33 11.15 -7.63 -9.67
N GLU A 34 11.84 -8.13 -8.64
CA GLU A 34 12.68 -9.34 -8.68
C GLU A 34 12.65 -10.07 -7.34
N SER A 35 12.96 -11.37 -7.29
CA SER A 35 12.92 -12.17 -6.05
C SER A 35 14.22 -12.18 -5.26
N LYS A 36 15.29 -11.59 -5.79
CA LYS A 36 16.62 -11.57 -5.16
C LYS A 36 17.39 -10.29 -5.50
N PRO A 37 18.44 -9.95 -4.73
CA PRO A 37 19.30 -8.82 -5.06
C PRO A 37 19.91 -8.92 -6.46
N VAL A 38 19.77 -7.87 -7.28
CA VAL A 38 20.20 -7.90 -8.70
C VAL A 38 20.37 -6.50 -9.28
N LEU A 39 21.08 -6.39 -10.41
CA LEU A 39 21.10 -5.20 -11.27
C LEU A 39 19.94 -5.28 -12.27
N LEU A 40 18.99 -4.34 -12.19
CA LEU A 40 17.81 -4.31 -13.07
C LEU A 40 18.20 -4.00 -14.52
N LYS A 41 17.69 -4.80 -15.46
CA LYS A 41 17.99 -4.68 -16.90
C LYS A 41 16.90 -3.98 -17.71
N SER A 42 15.73 -3.77 -17.12
CA SER A 42 14.54 -3.23 -17.77
C SER A 42 13.64 -2.51 -16.77
N GLY A 43 12.61 -1.82 -17.28
CA GLY A 43 11.63 -1.09 -16.47
C GLY A 43 12.11 0.30 -16.03
N GLU A 44 11.30 0.91 -15.18
CA GLU A 44 11.47 2.30 -14.69
C GLU A 44 12.81 2.52 -13.99
N TYR A 45 13.33 1.49 -13.31
CA TYR A 45 14.57 1.54 -12.54
C TYR A 45 15.74 0.79 -13.22
N LYS A 46 15.70 0.67 -14.55
CA LYS A 46 16.79 0.04 -15.31
C LYS A 46 18.13 0.70 -14.97
N GLY A 47 19.14 -0.13 -14.67
CA GLY A 47 20.48 0.33 -14.29
C GLY A 47 20.66 0.51 -12.78
N ASN A 48 19.59 0.48 -11.99
CA ASN A 48 19.71 0.44 -10.53
C ASN A 48 20.01 -0.99 -10.06
N TYR A 49 20.79 -1.08 -9.00
CA TYR A 49 20.76 -2.26 -8.15
C TYR A 49 19.42 -2.32 -7.42
N TYR A 50 18.97 -3.51 -7.08
CA TYR A 50 17.69 -3.71 -6.45
C TYR A 50 17.81 -4.74 -5.34
N VAL A 51 17.18 -4.47 -4.20
CA VAL A 51 17.09 -5.38 -3.07
C VAL A 51 15.61 -5.52 -2.68
N PRO A 52 15.00 -6.70 -2.88
CA PRO A 52 13.61 -6.94 -2.48
C PRO A 52 13.49 -7.10 -0.97
N SER A 53 12.28 -6.95 -0.44
CA SER A 53 11.94 -7.29 0.95
C SER A 53 11.54 -8.76 1.06
N THR A 54 12.51 -9.62 1.38
CA THR A 54 12.33 -11.07 1.56
C THR A 54 12.83 -11.48 2.94
N LEU A 55 12.47 -12.69 3.40
CA LEU A 55 12.98 -13.23 4.67
C LEU A 55 14.51 -13.30 4.76
N ASN A 56 15.21 -13.27 3.62
CA ASN A 56 16.68 -13.30 3.57
C ASN A 56 17.32 -11.91 3.52
N THR A 57 16.53 -10.85 3.30
CA THR A 57 17.03 -9.49 3.03
C THR A 57 16.49 -8.44 4.01
N ILE A 58 15.53 -8.81 4.87
CA ILE A 58 15.00 -7.93 5.92
C ILE A 58 15.33 -8.48 7.31
N THR A 59 15.50 -7.56 8.27
CA THR A 59 15.53 -7.85 9.70
C THR A 59 14.67 -6.81 10.39
N TRP A 60 14.06 -7.16 11.53
CA TRP A 60 13.19 -6.23 12.27
C TRP A 60 13.68 -6.15 13.72
N GLY A 61 13.90 -4.92 14.18
CA GLY A 61 14.15 -4.60 15.59
C GLY A 61 15.63 -4.59 15.97
N TYR A 62 16.51 -4.83 15.00
CA TYR A 62 17.96 -4.87 15.23
C TYR A 62 18.69 -4.10 14.12
N LEU A 63 19.72 -3.36 14.51
CA LEU A 63 20.68 -2.80 13.57
C LEU A 63 21.80 -3.82 13.29
N PRO A 64 22.29 -3.91 12.03
CA PRO A 64 23.48 -4.70 11.73
C PRO A 64 24.67 -4.30 12.60
N ASN A 65 25.42 -5.28 13.08
CA ASN A 65 26.68 -5.06 13.80
C ASN A 65 27.88 -5.35 12.90
N LYS A 66 29.11 -5.27 13.45
CA LYS A 66 30.35 -5.46 12.69
C LYS A 66 30.48 -6.82 11.98
N ASP A 67 29.77 -7.84 12.45
CA ASP A 67 29.84 -9.22 11.92
C ASP A 67 28.68 -9.52 10.96
N ALA A 68 27.75 -8.56 10.77
CA ALA A 68 26.65 -8.72 9.84
C ALA A 68 27.14 -8.81 8.40
N LYS A 69 26.63 -9.81 7.67
CA LYS A 69 26.95 -10.00 6.26
C LYS A 69 26.11 -9.07 5.40
N PRO A 70 26.70 -8.41 4.39
CA PRO A 70 25.93 -7.57 3.47
C PRO A 70 25.01 -8.44 2.60
N VAL A 71 23.81 -7.92 2.32
CA VAL A 71 22.86 -8.55 1.39
C VAL A 71 23.24 -8.32 -0.09
N LEU A 72 24.00 -7.26 -0.36
CA LEU A 72 24.51 -6.89 -1.68
C LEU A 72 25.72 -5.95 -1.52
N THR A 73 26.67 -6.00 -2.45
CA THR A 73 27.79 -5.05 -2.58
C THR A 73 27.75 -4.43 -3.97
N ILE A 74 27.88 -3.11 -4.07
CA ILE A 74 27.74 -2.35 -5.33
C ILE A 74 28.91 -1.39 -5.54
N PRO A 75 29.26 -1.04 -6.80
CA PRO A 75 30.27 -0.03 -7.09
C PRO A 75 29.88 1.35 -6.55
N SER A 76 30.87 2.14 -6.13
CA SER A 76 30.66 3.54 -5.74
C SER A 76 30.02 4.36 -6.87
N GLY A 77 29.09 5.24 -6.53
CA GLY A 77 28.33 6.05 -7.50
C GLY A 77 27.17 5.31 -8.17
N SER A 78 26.91 4.05 -7.80
CA SER A 78 25.73 3.32 -8.27
C SER A 78 24.45 3.74 -7.56
N THR A 79 23.31 3.64 -8.24
CA THR A 79 21.98 3.81 -7.64
C THR A 79 21.42 2.46 -7.20
N ILE A 80 20.76 2.44 -6.03
CA ILE A 80 20.08 1.26 -5.51
C ILE A 80 18.62 1.58 -5.16
N THR A 81 17.72 0.64 -5.48
CA THR A 81 16.31 0.66 -5.14
C THR A 81 16.04 -0.43 -4.09
N PHE A 82 15.46 -0.07 -2.96
CA PHE A 82 15.03 -1.01 -1.93
C PHE A 82 13.51 -1.11 -1.91
N ASP A 83 13.01 -2.34 -1.84
CA ASP A 83 11.65 -2.53 -1.33
C ASP A 83 11.69 -2.53 0.19
N THR A 84 10.71 -1.88 0.81
CA THR A 84 10.55 -1.86 2.27
C THR A 84 9.16 -2.31 2.64
N VAL A 85 9.04 -2.86 3.84
CA VAL A 85 7.80 -3.37 4.42
C VAL A 85 7.51 -2.56 5.68
N SER A 86 6.28 -2.04 5.79
CA SER A 86 5.84 -1.39 7.00
C SER A 86 5.48 -2.42 8.07
N HIS A 87 5.95 -2.21 9.29
CA HIS A 87 5.58 -3.08 10.39
C HIS A 87 4.11 -2.99 10.77
N GLU A 88 3.49 -1.82 10.57
CA GLU A 88 2.08 -1.56 10.87
C GLU A 88 1.17 -2.55 10.12
N GLY A 89 1.53 -2.91 8.88
CA GLY A 89 0.76 -3.88 8.11
C GLY A 89 0.80 -5.30 8.67
N LEU A 90 1.87 -5.67 9.39
CA LEU A 90 2.13 -7.04 9.84
C LEU A 90 1.52 -7.37 11.21
N LEU A 91 1.23 -6.34 12.02
CA LEU A 91 0.73 -6.50 13.38
C LEU A 91 -0.73 -6.97 13.40
N GLU A 92 -1.06 -7.81 14.39
CA GLU A 92 -2.36 -8.49 14.52
C GLU A 92 -3.53 -7.54 14.63
N ASP A 93 -3.31 -6.46 15.37
CA ASP A 93 -4.25 -5.41 15.69
C ASP A 93 -4.26 -4.27 14.64
N GLN A 94 -3.34 -4.29 13.68
CA GLN A 94 -3.12 -3.17 12.74
C GLN A 94 -3.17 -3.53 11.25
N GLY A 95 -3.73 -4.69 10.87
CA GLY A 95 -4.03 -4.95 9.46
C GLY A 95 -3.51 -6.26 8.88
N ARG A 96 -3.08 -7.21 9.74
CA ARG A 96 -2.69 -8.57 9.35
C ARG A 96 -3.66 -9.25 8.38
N ASP A 97 -4.96 -8.94 8.48
CA ASP A 97 -5.98 -9.43 7.55
C ASP A 97 -6.55 -8.26 6.74
N ALA A 98 -5.79 -7.89 5.70
CA ALA A 98 -6.17 -6.83 4.77
C ALA A 98 -7.52 -7.13 4.09
N GLU A 99 -7.79 -8.41 3.76
CA GLU A 99 -9.04 -8.81 3.13
C GLU A 99 -10.22 -8.53 4.04
N LYS A 100 -10.18 -9.02 5.29
CA LYS A 100 -11.22 -8.75 6.29
C LYS A 100 -11.36 -7.26 6.57
N TYR A 101 -10.25 -6.52 6.68
CA TYR A 101 -10.30 -5.08 6.95
C TYR A 101 -10.99 -4.31 5.83
N PHE A 102 -10.53 -4.45 4.58
CA PHE A 102 -11.05 -3.68 3.46
C PHE A 102 -12.46 -4.12 3.04
N THR A 103 -12.79 -5.41 3.12
CA THR A 103 -14.16 -5.89 2.88
C THR A 103 -15.16 -5.34 3.90
N SER A 104 -14.75 -5.17 5.17
CA SER A 104 -15.59 -4.49 6.18
C SER A 104 -15.89 -3.01 5.86
N LYS A 105 -15.11 -2.41 4.94
CA LYS A 105 -15.28 -1.04 4.43
C LYS A 105 -15.94 -0.98 3.05
N GLY A 106 -16.40 -2.12 2.52
CA GLY A 106 -17.10 -2.19 1.23
C GLY A 106 -16.18 -2.31 0.00
N VAL A 107 -14.88 -2.54 0.19
CA VAL A 107 -13.96 -2.83 -0.91
C VAL A 107 -14.19 -4.27 -1.37
N LYS A 108 -14.35 -4.47 -2.68
CA LYS A 108 -14.53 -5.81 -3.24
C LYS A 108 -13.22 -6.61 -3.23
N PRO A 109 -13.24 -7.93 -2.96
CA PRO A 109 -12.02 -8.75 -2.89
C PRO A 109 -11.11 -8.66 -4.11
N GLU A 110 -11.65 -8.49 -5.32
CA GLU A 110 -10.87 -8.32 -6.56
C GLU A 110 -10.01 -7.04 -6.60
N HIS A 111 -10.32 -6.05 -5.75
CA HIS A 111 -9.51 -4.84 -5.59
C HIS A 111 -8.47 -4.96 -4.47
N ILE A 112 -8.47 -6.09 -3.75
CA ILE A 112 -7.53 -6.38 -2.67
C ILE A 112 -6.42 -7.23 -3.26
N LEU A 113 -5.17 -6.86 -2.98
CA LEU A 113 -4.03 -7.58 -3.52
C LEU A 113 -3.96 -9.00 -2.94
N ASN A 114 -3.80 -9.99 -3.83
CA ASN A 114 -3.64 -11.36 -3.38
C ASN A 114 -2.33 -11.55 -2.60
N ARG A 115 -2.32 -12.53 -1.71
CA ARG A 115 -1.20 -12.82 -0.80
C ARG A 115 -0.03 -13.57 -1.45
N THR A 116 0.06 -13.65 -2.78
CA THR A 116 1.12 -14.48 -3.40
C THR A 116 2.46 -13.75 -3.43
N GLY A 117 3.32 -14.06 -2.45
CA GLY A 117 4.76 -13.85 -2.53
C GLY A 117 5.39 -12.92 -1.48
N PHE A 118 4.60 -12.23 -0.66
CA PHE A 118 5.11 -11.32 0.37
C PHE A 118 4.80 -11.81 1.78
N VAL A 119 5.85 -12.01 2.57
CA VAL A 119 5.75 -11.98 4.03
C VAL A 119 6.12 -10.56 4.43
N GLY A 120 5.15 -9.64 4.33
CA GLY A 120 5.42 -8.22 4.52
C GLY A 120 4.33 -7.33 3.95
N ASP A 121 3.35 -6.98 4.77
CA ASP A 121 2.26 -6.08 4.42
C ASP A 121 2.73 -4.62 4.24
N PHE A 122 2.06 -3.90 3.34
CA PHE A 122 2.19 -2.47 3.02
C PHE A 122 3.59 -1.93 2.66
N LEU A 123 3.79 -1.71 1.36
CA LEU A 123 4.86 -0.90 0.78
C LEU A 123 4.62 0.59 1.08
N PHE A 124 5.53 1.22 1.82
CA PHE A 124 5.76 2.67 1.72
C PHE A 124 7.12 2.90 1.06
N LYS A 125 7.14 3.77 0.05
CA LYS A 125 8.35 4.18 -0.66
C LYS A 125 8.99 5.33 0.13
N LEU A 126 10.07 5.05 0.85
CA LEU A 126 10.97 6.13 1.27
C LEU A 126 11.87 6.49 0.10
N GLY A 127 11.90 7.79 -0.19
CA GLY A 127 12.52 8.38 -1.36
C GLY A 127 14.05 8.25 -1.41
N HIS A 128 14.55 8.70 -2.55
CA HIS A 128 15.94 8.76 -2.98
C HIS A 128 16.89 9.21 -1.84
N LEU A 129 17.79 8.32 -1.41
CA LEU A 129 18.96 8.70 -0.63
C LEU A 129 20.07 9.07 -1.62
N THR A 130 20.36 10.35 -1.73
CA THR A 130 21.53 10.91 -2.44
C THR A 130 22.79 10.76 -1.61
#